data_AF-A0A7J7KTG0-F1
#
_entry.id   AF-A0A7J7KTG0-F1
#
_cell.length_a   1.000
_cell.length_b   1.000
_cell.length_c   1.000
_cell.angle_alpha   90.00
_cell.angle_beta   90.00
_cell.angle_gamma   90.00
#
_symmetry.space_group_name_H-M   'P 1'
#
loop_
_entity.id
_entity.type
_entity.pdbx_description
1 polymer ?
#
loop_
_entity_poly.entity_id
_entity_poly.type
_entity_poly.pdbx_seq_one_letter_code
_entity_poly.pdbx_strand_id
1 'polypeptide(L)'
;MTYPVCAITKIWMSDPIAAANYQSRVGVNTYELQWKALKPFPDAPIYIAGDSFVPSIKSVGAFIGWSEGSLLNSERILVNHFGLAPYSTDVPMTNEFLNTSKL
;
A
#
# COMPACT_ATOMS: atom_id res chain seq x y z
N MET A 1 -4.86 -5.44 45.65
CA MET A 1 -5.00 -4.29 44.74
C MET A 1 -3.78 -4.31 43.84
N THR A 2 -3.95 -4.62 42.56
CA THR A 2 -2.83 -4.80 41.63
C THR A 2 -2.63 -3.50 40.87
N TYR A 3 -1.48 -2.88 41.03
CA TYR A 3 -1.12 -1.66 40.31
C TYR A 3 -0.30 -2.02 39.07
N PRO A 4 -0.41 -1.26 37.97
CA PRO A 4 0.43 -1.47 36.80
C PRO A 4 1.91 -1.34 37.20
N VAL A 5 2.71 -2.35 36.83
CA VAL A 5 4.14 -2.43 37.19
C VAL A 5 5.01 -1.63 36.21
N CYS A 6 4.61 -1.56 34.94
CA CYS A 6 5.24 -0.71 33.93
C CYS A 6 4.27 -0.35 32.81
N ALA A 7 4.60 0.71 32.07
CA ALA A 7 3.96 1.08 30.82
C ALA A 7 5.05 1.39 29.79
N ILE A 8 4.85 0.94 28.55
CA ILE A 8 5.71 1.23 27.42
C ILE A 8 4.87 1.97 26.40
N THR A 9 5.37 3.11 25.93
CA THR A 9 4.71 3.92 24.91
C THR A 9 5.67 4.21 23.77
N LYS A 10 5.15 4.18 22.55
CA LYS A 10 5.83 4.67 21.35
C LYS A 10 4.87 5.60 20.63
N ILE A 11 5.29 6.86 20.51
CA ILE A 11 4.54 7.88 19.78
C ILE A 11 5.09 7.92 18.36
N TRP A 12 4.45 7.17 17.47
CA TRP A 12 4.84 7.12 16.06
C TRP A 12 4.72 8.47 15.35
N MET A 13 3.79 9.33 15.77
CA MET A 13 3.61 10.67 15.16
C MET A 13 4.79 11.62 15.39
N SER A 14 5.64 11.36 16.39
CA SER A 14 6.84 12.15 16.67
C SER A 14 8.12 11.54 16.08
N ASP A 15 8.02 10.40 15.40
CA ASP A 15 9.16 9.74 14.79
C ASP A 15 9.48 10.42 13.44
N PRO A 16 10.70 10.95 13.22
CA PRO A 16 11.05 11.61 11.96
C PRO A 16 11.21 10.63 10.79
N ILE A 17 11.27 9.33 11.05
CA ILE A 17 11.49 8.29 10.04
C ILE A 17 10.16 7.68 9.56
N ALA A 18 9.18 7.54 10.45
CA ALA A 18 7.95 6.80 10.17
C ALA A 18 6.71 7.48 10.78
N ALA A 19 5.56 7.32 10.11
CA ALA A 19 4.25 7.57 10.71
C ALA A 19 3.66 6.24 11.22
N ALA A 20 2.59 6.30 12.04
CA ALA A 20 1.96 5.09 12.59
C ALA A 20 1.34 4.21 11.49
N ASN A 21 0.38 4.80 10.79
CA ASN A 21 -0.28 4.26 9.62
C ASN A 21 -0.77 5.44 8.78
N TYR A 22 -1.02 5.19 7.50
CA TYR A 22 -1.62 6.19 6.64
C TYR A 22 -3.13 6.04 6.62
N GLN A 23 -3.84 7.16 6.57
CA GLN A 23 -5.25 7.21 6.24
C GLN A 23 -5.48 8.36 5.28
N SER A 24 -6.27 8.12 4.24
CA SER A 24 -6.55 9.15 3.25
C SER A 24 -7.46 10.22 3.83
N ARG A 25 -7.19 11.47 3.46
CA ARG A 25 -8.10 12.57 3.78
C ARG A 25 -9.42 12.40 3.02
N VAL A 26 -10.49 12.93 3.60
CA VAL A 26 -11.80 12.98 2.92
C VAL A 26 -11.66 13.72 1.59
N GLY A 27 -12.29 13.18 0.54
CA GLY A 27 -12.27 13.74 -0.81
C GLY A 27 -11.11 13.27 -1.69
N VAL A 28 -10.16 12.49 -1.16
CA VAL A 28 -9.11 11.87 -1.98
C VAL A 28 -9.66 10.67 -2.74
N ASN A 29 -9.50 10.66 -4.07
CA ASN A 29 -9.72 9.46 -4.87
C ASN A 29 -8.53 8.50 -4.72
N THR A 30 -8.63 7.59 -3.76
CA THR A 30 -7.56 6.64 -3.44
C THR A 30 -7.27 5.66 -4.57
N TYR A 31 -8.27 5.33 -5.39
CA TYR A 31 -8.13 4.42 -6.52
C TYR A 31 -7.23 5.00 -7.62
N GLU A 32 -7.30 6.30 -7.91
CA GLU A 32 -6.38 6.93 -8.87
C GLU A 32 -5.00 7.19 -8.27
N LEU A 33 -4.96 7.64 -7.01
CA LEU A 33 -3.73 7.99 -6.32
C LEU A 33 -2.78 6.79 -6.23
N GLN A 34 -3.30 5.60 -5.93
CA GLN A 34 -2.49 4.39 -5.75
C GLN A 34 -1.66 4.04 -6.99
N TRP A 35 -2.24 4.19 -8.19
CA TRP A 35 -1.57 3.78 -9.43
C TRP A 35 -0.45 4.75 -9.79
N LYS A 36 -0.69 6.04 -9.58
CA LYS A 36 0.34 7.08 -9.72
C LYS A 36 1.43 6.93 -8.66
N ALA A 37 1.08 6.52 -7.43
CA ALA A 37 2.03 6.36 -6.35
C ALA A 37 2.98 5.17 -6.56
N LEU A 38 2.50 4.03 -7.09
CA LEU A 38 3.34 2.84 -7.33
C LEU A 38 4.48 3.10 -8.32
N LYS A 39 4.22 3.89 -9.37
CA LYS A 39 5.21 4.30 -10.37
C LYS A 39 5.10 5.81 -10.64
N PRO A 40 5.66 6.65 -9.76
CA PRO A 40 5.51 8.10 -9.84
C PRO A 40 6.24 8.71 -11.04
N PHE A 41 7.28 8.03 -11.53
CA PHE A 41 8.08 8.44 -12.68
C PHE A 41 7.99 7.35 -13.75
N PRO A 42 7.18 7.52 -14.81
CA PRO A 42 6.99 6.51 -15.84
C PRO A 42 8.28 6.05 -16.53
N ASP A 43 9.23 6.98 -16.70
CA ASP A 43 10.48 6.75 -17.45
C ASP A 43 11.66 6.34 -16.57
N ALA A 44 11.51 6.39 -15.24
CA ALA A 44 12.55 5.98 -14.31
C ALA A 44 12.25 4.60 -13.71
N PRO A 45 13.26 3.76 -13.42
CA PRO A 45 13.08 2.48 -12.75
C PRO A 45 12.89 2.67 -11.23
N ILE A 46 11.98 3.58 -10.83
CA ILE A 46 11.68 3.91 -9.44
C ILE A 46 10.26 3.45 -9.16
N TYR A 47 10.12 2.58 -8.16
CA TYR A 47 8.85 2.01 -7.73
C TYR A 47 8.68 2.23 -6.24
N ILE A 48 7.47 2.54 -5.79
CA ILE A 48 7.17 2.78 -4.38
C ILE A 48 6.24 1.67 -3.89
N ALA A 49 6.69 0.91 -2.90
CA ALA A 49 5.90 -0.09 -2.20
C ALA A 49 5.61 0.34 -0.75
N GLY A 50 4.60 -0.28 -0.13
CA GLY A 50 4.21 -0.03 1.26
C GLY A 50 2.70 -0.07 1.46
N ASP A 51 2.26 0.07 2.71
CA ASP A 51 0.85 -0.02 3.11
C ASP A 51 0.05 1.26 2.81
N SER A 52 0.76 2.38 2.62
CA SER A 52 0.13 3.70 2.63
C SER A 52 -0.73 3.99 1.39
N PHE A 53 -0.55 3.23 0.31
CA PHE A 53 -1.29 3.43 -0.94
C PHE A 53 -1.86 2.12 -1.46
N VAL A 54 -2.49 1.36 -0.56
CA VAL A 54 -3.02 0.04 -0.88
C VAL A 54 -4.45 0.18 -1.42
N PRO A 55 -4.75 -0.41 -2.58
CA PRO A 55 -6.11 -0.45 -3.08
C PRO A 55 -7.07 -1.11 -2.11
N SER A 56 -8.24 -0.53 -2.02
CA SER A 56 -9.42 -1.29 -1.62
C SER A 56 -9.71 -2.31 -2.71
N ILE A 57 -9.44 -3.58 -2.46
CA ILE A 57 -9.91 -4.65 -3.33
C ILE A 57 -11.41 -4.74 -3.10
N LYS A 58 -12.22 -4.58 -4.16
CA LYS A 58 -13.70 -4.54 -4.08
C LYS A 58 -14.32 -5.67 -3.25
N SER A 59 -13.62 -6.79 -3.08
CA SER A 59 -14.05 -8.00 -2.38
C SER A 59 -13.41 -8.21 -1.00
N VAL A 60 -12.36 -7.47 -0.62
CA VAL A 60 -11.59 -7.75 0.62
C VAL A 60 -11.33 -6.50 1.48
N GLY A 61 -11.78 -5.33 1.05
CA GLY A 61 -11.58 -4.08 1.79
C GLY A 61 -10.18 -3.49 1.58
N ALA A 62 -9.94 -2.31 2.15
CA ALA A 62 -8.67 -1.61 2.08
C ALA A 62 -7.73 -2.10 3.19
N PHE A 63 -6.59 -2.71 2.83
CA PHE A 63 -5.56 -3.16 3.78
C PHE A 63 -4.56 -2.06 4.17
N ILE A 64 -4.95 -0.79 4.06
CA ILE A 64 -4.12 0.34 4.46
C ILE A 64 -3.88 0.28 5.98
N GLY A 65 -2.64 0.47 6.43
CA GLY A 65 -2.28 0.34 7.84
C GLY A 65 -2.05 -1.10 8.31
N TRP A 66 -2.09 -2.08 7.40
CA TRP A 66 -1.84 -3.49 7.70
C TRP A 66 -0.66 -4.01 6.89
N SER A 67 0.08 -4.97 7.45
CA SER A 67 1.20 -5.61 6.77
C SER A 67 0.79 -6.26 5.44
N GLU A 68 -0.43 -6.80 5.37
CA GLU A 68 -0.98 -7.40 4.15
C GLU A 68 -1.03 -6.40 2.99
N GLY A 69 -1.32 -5.14 3.29
CA GLY A 69 -1.31 -4.09 2.29
C GLY A 69 0.09 -3.86 1.70
N SER A 70 1.12 -3.83 2.55
CA SER A 70 2.52 -3.76 2.10
C SER A 70 2.91 -4.93 1.21
N LEU A 71 2.47 -6.15 1.55
CA LEU A 71 2.74 -7.35 0.76
C LEU A 71 2.06 -7.28 -0.61
N LEU A 72 0.78 -6.95 -0.66
CA LEU A 72 0.02 -6.83 -1.91
C LEU A 72 0.58 -5.76 -2.85
N ASN A 73 0.98 -4.61 -2.32
CA ASN A 73 1.61 -3.56 -3.14
C ASN A 73 2.98 -3.97 -3.67
N SER A 74 3.77 -4.68 -2.86
CA SER A 74 5.05 -5.22 -3.29
C SER A 74 4.87 -6.26 -4.39
N GLU A 75 3.93 -7.19 -4.21
CA GLU A 75 3.58 -8.20 -5.22
C GLU A 75 3.18 -7.56 -6.54
N ARG A 76 2.34 -6.53 -6.52
CA ARG A 76 1.92 -5.82 -7.75
C ARG A 76 3.11 -5.27 -8.54
N ILE A 77 4.07 -4.65 -7.86
CA ILE A 77 5.28 -4.15 -8.52
C ILE A 77 6.08 -5.32 -9.10
N LEU A 78 6.31 -6.35 -8.29
CA LEU A 78 7.09 -7.54 -8.67
C LEU A 78 6.49 -8.27 -9.87
N VAL A 79 5.18 -8.45 -9.91
CA VAL A 79 4.53 -9.14 -11.03
C VAL A 79 4.40 -8.21 -12.24
N ASN A 80 3.87 -7.00 -12.08
CA ASN A 80 3.56 -6.14 -13.23
C ASN A 80 4.82 -5.55 -13.89
N HIS A 81 5.89 -5.32 -13.13
CA HIS A 81 7.11 -4.68 -13.64
C HIS A 81 8.30 -5.61 -13.76
N PHE A 82 8.32 -6.73 -13.01
CA PHE A 82 9.42 -7.70 -13.06
C PHE A 82 8.98 -9.08 -13.57
N GLY A 83 7.71 -9.29 -13.90
CA GLY A 83 7.21 -10.52 -14.52
C GLY A 83 7.27 -11.74 -13.62
N LEU A 84 7.32 -11.54 -12.30
CA LEU A 84 7.34 -12.63 -11.33
C LEU A 84 5.95 -13.28 -11.20
N ALA A 85 5.91 -14.51 -10.68
CA ALA A 85 4.66 -15.15 -10.34
C ALA A 85 4.04 -14.48 -9.09
N PRO A 86 2.70 -14.33 -9.02
CA PRO A 86 2.05 -13.83 -7.81
C PRO A 86 2.24 -14.82 -6.65
N TYR A 87 2.37 -14.28 -5.43
CA TYR A 87 2.41 -15.06 -4.20
C TYR A 87 0.99 -15.31 -3.66
N SER A 88 0.07 -14.34 -3.84
CA SER A 88 -1.33 -14.51 -3.48
C SER A 88 -2.06 -15.45 -4.46
N THR A 89 -2.76 -16.45 -3.93
CA THR A 89 -3.47 -17.47 -4.74
C THR A 89 -4.85 -17.03 -5.19
N ASP A 90 -5.43 -15.98 -4.58
CA ASP A 90 -6.87 -15.69 -4.66
C ASP A 90 -7.24 -14.25 -5.03
N VAL A 91 -6.26 -13.39 -5.37
CA VAL A 91 -6.56 -12.03 -5.84
C VAL A 91 -6.38 -11.97 -7.36
N PRO A 92 -7.46 -11.89 -8.16
CA PRO A 92 -7.33 -11.71 -9.59
C PRO A 92 -6.62 -10.39 -9.85
N MET A 93 -5.37 -10.47 -10.28
CA MET A 93 -4.61 -9.34 -10.78
C MET A 93 -5.15 -8.98 -12.15
N THR A 94 -6.27 -8.27 -12.16
CA THR A 94 -6.86 -7.79 -13.41
C THR A 94 -5.91 -6.83 -14.09
N ASN A 95 -5.78 -6.96 -15.42
CA ASN A 95 -4.96 -6.16 -16.32
C ASN A 95 -5.29 -4.65 -16.36
N GLU A 96 -5.94 -4.09 -15.33
CA GLU A 96 -6.34 -2.68 -15.26
C GLU A 96 -5.15 -1.72 -15.30
N PHE A 97 -3.94 -2.19 -14.99
CA PHE A 97 -2.70 -1.42 -15.09
C PHE A 97 -2.33 -1.03 -16.54
N LEU A 98 -2.73 -1.83 -17.53
CA LEU A 98 -2.33 -1.61 -18.93
C LEU A 98 -3.24 -0.63 -19.68
N ASN A 99 -4.40 -0.28 -19.12
CA ASN A 99 -5.38 0.59 -19.79
C ASN A 99 -5.33 2.06 -19.36
N THR A 100 -4.58 2.41 -18.31
CA THR A 100 -4.45 3.80 -17.82
C THR A 100 -3.24 4.54 -18.39
N SER A 101 -2.37 3.87 -19.15
CA SER A 101 -1.25 4.49 -19.88
C SER A 101 -1.65 5.24 -21.16
N LYS A 102 -2.95 5.48 -21.37
CA LYS A 102 -3.52 6.25 -22.50
C LYS A 102 -4.23 7.55 -22.10
N LEU A 103 -4.03 8.04 -20.87
CA LEU A 103 -4.52 9.35 -20.43
C LEU A 103 -3.36 10.28 -20.06
#